data_AF-A0A8T4XU11-F1
#
_entry.id   AF-A0A8T4XU11-F1
#
_cell.length_a   1.000
_cell.length_b   1.000
_cell.length_c   1.000
_cell.angle_alpha   90.00
_cell.angle_beta   90.00
_cell.angle_gamma   90.00
#
_symmetry.space_group_name_H-M   'P 1'
#
loop_
_entity.id
_entity.type
_entity.pdbx_description
1 polymer ?
#
loop_
_entity_poly.entity_id
_entity_poly.type
_entity_poly.pdbx_seq_one_letter_code
_entity_poly.pdbx_strand_id
1 'polypeptide(L)'
;IFILCFMLMILFFVWTGMSLWTSFAVTLAAIITWVSMTQVWGRLSISNSPCYSFTPGFIRMLVWTTGYGPPITSTDLALVPALNRHWIAHRALSGYGSSFYTTVGSYHMASLTEVNVKNVVKVLVISLFTSMFFAHIMQVIIPGVYGGNLRLGSLVLNADLDEDGWWYWSLWNRPVDAPMSEAGLYVAVGFIFMVVMRYLTTRILWLPDPLVTIVAWDWEGSLHGVWFVALVDGIVKYLILKIGGSKLYEEKVVPFIGGFILGTALEVLAAAMLFFVFFPQAA
;
A
#
# COMPACT_ATOMS: atom_id res chain seq x y z
N ILE A 1 -1.17 23.54 6.78
CA ILE A 1 -2.14 22.56 6.21
C ILE A 1 -1.82 21.15 6.66
N PHE A 2 -0.64 20.59 6.35
CA PHE A 2 -0.27 19.23 6.79
C PHE A 2 -0.43 18.98 8.30
N ILE A 3 0.15 19.84 9.15
CA ILE A 3 0.01 19.74 10.62
C ILE A 3 -1.46 19.83 11.07
N LEU A 4 -2.25 20.69 10.41
CA LEU A 4 -3.67 20.83 10.71
C LEU A 4 -4.44 19.54 10.36
N CYS A 5 -4.23 18.97 9.17
CA CYS A 5 -4.84 17.71 8.77
C CYS A 5 -4.42 16.55 9.67
N PHE A 6 -3.17 16.52 10.10
CA PHE A 6 -2.66 15.55 11.08
C PHE A 6 -3.41 15.66 12.41
N MET A 7 -3.54 16.87 12.96
CA MET A 7 -4.29 17.10 14.20
C MET A 7 -5.78 16.77 14.06
N LEU A 8 -6.41 17.14 12.94
CA LEU A 8 -7.82 16.83 12.68
C LEU A 8 -8.07 15.32 12.57
N MET A 9 -7.14 14.57 11.98
CA MET A 9 -7.24 13.11 11.89
C MET A 9 -7.11 12.44 13.26
N ILE A 10 -6.21 12.94 14.12
CA ILE A 10 -6.12 12.49 15.51
C ILE A 10 -7.41 12.80 16.27
N LEU A 11 -7.95 14.02 16.15
CA LEU A 11 -9.20 14.42 16.79
C LEU A 11 -10.38 13.58 16.31
N PHE A 12 -10.42 13.23 15.03
CA PHE A 12 -11.43 12.33 14.47
C PHE A 12 -11.35 10.93 15.11
N PHE A 13 -10.16 10.34 15.20
CA PHE A 13 -10.00 9.03 15.85
C PHE A 13 -10.35 9.08 17.35
N VAL A 14 -9.94 10.13 18.06
CA VAL A 14 -10.36 10.34 19.46
C VAL A 14 -11.88 10.45 19.58
N TRP A 15 -12.53 11.15 18.66
CA TRP A 15 -14.00 11.26 18.62
C TRP A 15 -14.68 9.90 18.37
N THR A 16 -14.06 8.99 17.62
CA THR A 16 -14.56 7.61 17.46
C THR A 16 -14.39 6.73 18.71
N GLY A 17 -13.74 7.24 19.76
CA GLY A 17 -13.52 6.53 21.02
C GLY A 17 -12.15 5.87 21.14
N MET A 18 -11.22 6.15 20.20
CA MET A 18 -9.84 5.69 20.33
C MET A 18 -9.07 6.52 21.36
N SER A 19 -8.04 5.93 21.98
CA SER A 19 -7.16 6.68 22.86
C SER A 19 -6.32 7.69 22.08
N LEU A 20 -5.92 8.78 22.73
CA LEU A 20 -5.12 9.84 22.10
C LEU A 20 -3.78 9.31 21.57
N TRP A 21 -3.13 8.42 22.33
CA TRP A 21 -1.85 7.83 21.96
C TRP A 21 -1.98 6.90 20.75
N THR A 22 -2.95 6.00 20.76
CA THR A 22 -3.21 5.10 19.63
C THR A 22 -3.58 5.89 18.38
N SER A 23 -4.42 6.91 18.52
CA SER A 23 -4.78 7.82 17.42
C SER A 23 -3.55 8.47 16.80
N PHE A 24 -2.64 9.00 17.62
CA PHE A 24 -1.37 9.57 17.16
C PHE A 24 -0.49 8.53 16.44
N ALA A 25 -0.29 7.36 17.03
CA ALA A 25 0.58 6.32 16.47
C ALA A 25 0.09 5.81 15.12
N VAL A 26 -1.22 5.60 14.98
CA VAL A 26 -1.88 5.13 13.75
C VAL A 26 -1.83 6.19 12.65
N THR A 27 -2.10 7.45 12.99
CA THR A 27 -1.95 8.60 12.06
C THR A 27 -0.51 8.74 11.58
N LEU A 28 0.48 8.61 12.48
CA LEU A 28 1.90 8.67 12.12
C LEU A 28 2.33 7.48 11.25
N ALA A 29 1.86 6.27 11.58
CA ALA A 29 2.12 5.05 10.81
C ALA A 29 1.66 5.20 9.37
N ALA A 30 0.47 5.77 9.13
CA ALA A 30 -0.06 6.03 7.79
C ALA A 30 0.86 6.92 6.93
N ILE A 31 1.35 8.01 7.52
CA ILE A 31 2.22 8.96 6.81
C ILE A 31 3.56 8.32 6.47
N ILE A 32 4.23 7.73 7.46
CA ILE A 32 5.52 7.07 7.26
C ILE A 32 5.37 5.96 6.22
N THR A 33 4.24 5.25 6.26
CA THR A 33 3.96 4.15 5.33
C THR A 33 3.95 4.63 3.89
N TRP A 34 3.09 5.58 3.56
CA TRP A 34 2.92 6.00 2.17
C TRP A 34 4.03 6.91 1.66
N VAL A 35 4.70 7.66 2.54
CA VAL A 35 5.94 8.36 2.16
C VAL A 35 7.01 7.36 1.76
N SER A 36 7.22 6.30 2.54
CA SER A 36 8.22 5.27 2.25
C SER A 36 7.87 4.50 0.98
N MET A 37 6.60 4.08 0.83
CA MET A 37 6.14 3.36 -0.35
C MET A 37 6.21 4.20 -1.62
N THR A 38 6.03 5.51 -1.54
CA THR A 38 6.22 6.40 -2.70
C THR A 38 7.67 6.49 -3.15
N GLN A 39 8.63 6.35 -2.24
CA GLN A 39 10.05 6.24 -2.63
C GLN A 39 10.33 4.92 -3.33
N VAL A 40 9.72 3.82 -2.87
CA VAL A 40 9.82 2.50 -3.51
C VAL A 40 9.19 2.54 -4.90
N TRP A 41 7.95 3.02 -5.01
CA TRP A 41 7.24 3.14 -6.28
C TRP A 41 7.95 4.08 -7.26
N GLY A 42 8.38 5.25 -6.79
CA GLY A 42 9.03 6.25 -7.64
C GLY A 42 10.39 5.82 -8.20
N ARG A 43 11.06 4.85 -7.57
CA ARG A 43 12.41 4.40 -7.99
C ARG A 43 12.44 3.00 -8.59
N LEU A 44 11.61 2.10 -8.09
CA LEU A 44 11.57 0.70 -8.50
C LEU A 44 10.32 0.37 -9.34
N SER A 45 9.36 1.29 -9.43
CA SER A 45 8.06 1.08 -10.10
C SER A 45 7.29 -0.13 -9.56
N ILE A 46 7.56 -0.51 -8.31
CA ILE A 46 6.89 -1.58 -7.58
C ILE A 46 6.12 -0.97 -6.42
N SER A 47 4.90 -1.44 -6.19
CA SER A 47 4.20 -1.23 -4.92
C SER A 47 4.08 -2.55 -4.20
N ASN A 48 4.37 -2.56 -2.90
CA ASN A 48 4.03 -3.68 -2.02
C ASN A 48 2.72 -3.37 -1.26
N SER A 49 2.28 -4.34 -0.45
CA SER A 49 1.27 -4.13 0.57
C SER A 49 1.90 -4.04 1.99
N PRO A 50 2.13 -2.83 2.52
CA PRO A 50 2.82 -2.60 3.80
C PRO A 50 2.25 -3.32 5.03
N CYS A 51 0.96 -3.68 4.97
CA CYS A 51 0.19 -4.29 6.06
C CYS A 51 0.65 -5.70 6.43
N TYR A 52 1.46 -6.34 5.60
CA TYR A 52 2.05 -7.65 5.91
C TYR A 52 3.43 -7.56 6.58
N SER A 53 3.99 -6.34 6.69
CA SER A 53 5.39 -6.13 7.00
C SER A 53 5.55 -4.98 7.99
N PHE A 54 5.91 -3.78 7.53
CA PHE A 54 6.40 -2.74 8.45
C PHE A 54 5.29 -1.94 9.14
N THR A 55 4.12 -1.71 8.53
CA THR A 55 3.06 -0.92 9.18
C THR A 55 2.55 -1.56 10.48
N PRO A 56 2.18 -2.86 10.52
CA PRO A 56 1.76 -3.49 11.77
C PRO A 56 2.89 -3.48 12.80
N GLY A 57 4.15 -3.70 12.36
CA GLY A 57 5.32 -3.63 13.24
C GLY A 57 5.52 -2.23 13.84
N PHE A 58 5.35 -1.17 13.05
CA PHE A 58 5.49 0.20 13.52
C PHE A 58 4.41 0.57 14.53
N ILE A 59 3.15 0.19 14.27
CA ILE A 59 2.04 0.39 15.21
C ILE A 59 2.28 -0.39 16.51
N ARG A 60 2.67 -1.67 16.42
CA ARG A 60 2.95 -2.51 17.59
C ARG A 60 4.13 -1.99 18.43
N MET A 61 5.19 -1.49 17.81
CA MET A 61 6.30 -0.89 18.57
C MET A 61 5.89 0.33 19.39
N LEU A 62 4.91 1.11 18.93
CA LEU A 62 4.47 2.33 19.60
C LEU A 62 3.34 2.10 20.60
N VAL A 63 2.43 1.16 20.32
CA VAL A 63 1.18 0.99 21.10
C VAL A 63 1.15 -0.35 21.84
N TRP A 64 1.46 -1.46 21.17
CA TRP A 64 1.32 -2.80 21.72
C TRP A 64 2.54 -3.66 21.44
N THR A 65 3.46 -3.68 22.40
CA THR A 65 4.69 -4.46 22.30
C THR A 65 4.47 -5.96 22.54
N THR A 66 3.25 -6.39 22.84
CA THR A 66 2.86 -7.78 23.09
C THR A 66 2.90 -8.64 21.83
N GLY A 67 3.11 -9.95 22.01
CA GLY A 67 3.16 -10.94 20.94
C GLY A 67 1.81 -11.53 20.55
N TYR A 68 0.79 -11.42 21.41
CA TYR A 68 -0.53 -12.02 21.20
C TYR A 68 -1.61 -10.95 21.06
N GLY A 69 -2.66 -11.28 20.30
CA GLY A 69 -3.87 -10.48 20.21
C GLY A 69 -4.67 -10.57 21.51
N PRO A 70 -4.86 -9.48 22.26
CA PRO A 70 -5.73 -9.49 23.45
C PRO A 70 -7.21 -9.66 23.05
N PRO A 71 -8.14 -9.93 23.97
CA PRO A 71 -9.56 -9.86 23.64
C PRO A 71 -9.98 -8.42 23.28
N ILE A 72 -10.99 -8.25 22.44
CA ILE A 72 -11.46 -6.93 21.99
C ILE A 72 -12.28 -6.29 23.12
N THR A 73 -11.58 -5.55 24.00
CA THR A 73 -12.20 -4.85 25.13
C THR A 73 -12.25 -3.33 24.96
N SER A 74 -11.75 -2.80 23.85
CA SER A 74 -11.68 -1.36 23.59
C SER A 74 -11.81 -1.04 22.10
N THR A 75 -12.21 0.20 21.82
CA THR A 75 -12.28 0.74 20.45
C THR A 75 -10.92 0.66 19.74
N ASP A 76 -9.81 0.86 20.46
CA ASP A 76 -8.47 0.75 19.89
C ASP A 76 -8.21 -0.66 19.33
N LEU A 77 -8.57 -1.70 20.08
CA LEU A 77 -8.36 -3.09 19.68
C LEU A 77 -9.30 -3.52 18.55
N ALA A 78 -10.49 -2.93 18.46
CA ALA A 78 -11.42 -3.19 17.36
C ALA A 78 -11.01 -2.47 16.06
N LEU A 79 -10.70 -1.17 16.13
CA LEU A 79 -10.52 -0.34 14.93
C LEU A 79 -9.12 -0.44 14.35
N VAL A 80 -8.06 -0.50 15.16
CA VAL A 80 -6.69 -0.41 14.63
C VAL A 80 -6.31 -1.56 13.70
N PRO A 81 -6.66 -2.84 13.96
CA PRO A 81 -6.40 -3.92 13.01
C PRO A 81 -7.07 -3.66 11.65
N ALA A 82 -8.33 -3.22 11.66
CA ALA A 82 -9.08 -2.89 10.43
C ALA A 82 -8.48 -1.68 9.70
N LEU A 83 -8.13 -0.62 10.42
CA LEU A 83 -7.49 0.59 9.88
C LEU A 83 -6.13 0.26 9.25
N ASN A 84 -5.29 -0.48 9.98
CA ASN A 84 -3.99 -0.98 9.49
C ASN A 84 -4.20 -1.73 8.18
N ARG A 85 -5.11 -2.70 8.20
CA ARG A 85 -5.30 -3.62 7.08
C ARG A 85 -5.87 -2.96 5.85
N HIS A 86 -6.88 -2.09 5.95
CA HIS A 86 -7.61 -1.59 4.78
C HIS A 86 -7.20 -0.19 4.34
N TRP A 87 -7.04 0.72 5.29
CA TRP A 87 -6.92 2.15 4.97
C TRP A 87 -5.47 2.60 4.98
N ILE A 88 -4.70 2.10 5.95
CA ILE A 88 -3.36 2.59 6.23
C ILE A 88 -2.30 1.89 5.38
N ALA A 89 -2.43 0.59 5.13
CA ALA A 89 -1.29 -0.19 4.68
C ALA A 89 -1.62 -1.33 3.72
N HIS A 90 -2.81 -1.38 3.13
CA HIS A 90 -3.14 -2.43 2.16
C HIS A 90 -2.40 -2.25 0.83
N ARG A 91 -3.13 -2.26 -0.29
CA ARG A 91 -2.57 -2.11 -1.62
C ARG A 91 -2.50 -0.65 -2.02
N ALA A 92 -1.66 -0.37 -3.02
CA ALA A 92 -1.65 0.87 -3.78
C ALA A 92 -3.05 1.35 -4.23
N LEU A 93 -3.98 0.42 -4.41
CA LEU A 93 -5.30 0.65 -4.99
C LEU A 93 -6.37 0.88 -3.91
N SER A 94 -6.06 0.69 -2.63
CA SER A 94 -7.01 0.78 -1.53
C SER A 94 -6.58 1.79 -0.47
N GLY A 95 -7.57 2.38 0.21
CA GLY A 95 -7.33 3.28 1.33
C GLY A 95 -6.56 4.54 0.97
N TYR A 96 -5.59 4.88 1.81
CA TYR A 96 -4.79 6.09 1.69
C TYR A 96 -3.74 6.01 0.56
N GLY A 97 -3.33 4.79 0.17
CA GLY A 97 -2.30 4.58 -0.84
C GLY A 97 -2.69 5.09 -2.22
N SER A 98 -3.91 4.77 -2.65
CA SER A 98 -4.43 5.20 -3.95
C SER A 98 -4.52 6.71 -4.05
N SER A 99 -5.01 7.34 -2.98
CA SER A 99 -5.11 8.79 -2.87
C SER A 99 -3.73 9.45 -2.91
N PHE A 100 -2.76 8.89 -2.20
CA PHE A 100 -1.42 9.46 -2.10
C PHE A 100 -0.63 9.31 -3.42
N TYR A 101 -0.63 8.12 -4.03
CA TYR A 101 0.04 7.89 -5.33
C TYR A 101 -0.57 8.73 -6.45
N THR A 102 -1.90 8.79 -6.53
CA THR A 102 -2.59 9.59 -7.55
C THR A 102 -2.24 11.07 -7.40
N THR A 103 -2.20 11.56 -6.15
CA THR A 103 -1.85 12.95 -5.86
C THR A 103 -0.40 13.24 -6.27
N VAL A 104 0.55 12.43 -5.83
CA VAL A 104 1.99 12.62 -6.15
C VAL A 104 2.23 12.50 -7.65
N GLY A 105 1.64 11.50 -8.32
CA GLY A 105 1.71 11.33 -9.77
C GLY A 105 1.13 12.52 -10.52
N SER A 106 -0.01 13.06 -10.07
CA SER A 106 -0.64 14.24 -10.66
C SER A 106 0.22 15.49 -10.52
N TYR A 107 0.88 15.69 -9.36
CA TYR A 107 1.84 16.79 -9.17
C TYR A 107 3.06 16.65 -10.09
N HIS A 108 3.61 15.43 -10.21
CA HIS A 108 4.75 15.20 -11.08
C HIS A 108 4.38 15.44 -12.55
N MET A 109 3.24 14.93 -13.01
CA MET A 109 2.75 15.17 -14.37
C MET A 109 2.50 16.66 -14.64
N ALA A 110 1.94 17.39 -13.67
CA ALA A 110 1.75 18.83 -13.78
C ALA A 110 3.09 19.57 -13.96
N SER A 111 4.14 19.13 -13.27
CA SER A 111 5.48 19.71 -13.42
C SER A 111 6.09 19.44 -14.81
N LEU A 112 5.86 18.24 -15.37
CA LEU A 112 6.35 17.87 -16.69
C LEU A 112 5.59 18.57 -17.83
N THR A 113 4.33 18.95 -17.59
CA THR A 113 3.45 19.61 -18.56
C THR A 113 3.37 21.13 -18.36
N GLU A 114 4.20 21.69 -17.47
CA GLU A 114 4.23 23.12 -17.12
C GLU A 114 2.87 23.69 -16.68
N VAL A 115 1.99 22.84 -16.16
CA VAL A 115 0.67 23.25 -15.66
C VAL A 115 0.80 23.90 -14.30
N ASN A 116 0.03 24.97 -14.06
CA ASN A 116 0.05 25.68 -12.80
C ASN A 116 -0.39 24.78 -11.62
N VAL A 117 0.54 24.53 -10.69
CA VAL A 117 0.36 23.69 -9.51
C VAL A 117 -0.85 24.10 -8.66
N LYS A 118 -1.19 25.39 -8.58
CA LYS A 118 -2.36 25.87 -7.80
C LYS A 118 -3.68 25.38 -8.39
N ASN A 119 -3.77 25.25 -9.72
CA ASN A 119 -4.96 24.72 -10.37
C ASN A 119 -5.07 23.20 -10.16
N VAL A 120 -3.93 22.50 -10.18
CA VAL A 120 -3.87 21.07 -9.87
C VAL A 120 -4.35 20.79 -8.45
N VAL A 121 -3.93 21.60 -7.46
CA VAL A 121 -4.43 21.49 -6.08
C VAL A 121 -5.95 21.64 -6.00
N LYS A 122 -6.53 22.62 -6.70
CA LYS A 122 -7.99 22.85 -6.70
C LYS A 122 -8.74 21.64 -7.28
N VAL A 123 -8.27 21.11 -8.42
CA VAL A 123 -8.87 19.94 -9.06
C VAL A 123 -8.73 18.70 -8.17
N LEU A 124 -7.56 18.50 -7.56
CA LEU A 124 -7.32 17.41 -6.63
C LEU A 124 -8.29 17.46 -5.45
N VAL A 125 -8.47 18.63 -4.82
CA VAL A 125 -9.41 18.80 -3.71
C VAL A 125 -10.84 18.43 -4.12
N ILE A 126 -11.32 18.93 -5.26
CA ILE A 126 -12.67 18.60 -5.78
C ILE A 126 -12.78 17.09 -6.03
N SER A 127 -11.81 16.50 -6.73
CA SER A 127 -11.81 15.08 -7.07
C SER A 127 -11.74 14.18 -5.82
N LEU A 128 -11.04 14.60 -4.77
CA LEU A 128 -10.91 13.87 -3.53
C LEU A 128 -12.23 13.86 -2.76
N PHE A 129 -12.93 14.99 -2.65
CA PHE A 129 -14.26 15.03 -2.03
C PHE A 129 -15.30 14.22 -2.82
N THR A 130 -15.31 14.33 -4.15
CA THR A 130 -16.20 13.53 -4.99
C THR A 130 -15.90 12.04 -4.87
N SER A 131 -14.62 11.65 -4.96
CA SER A 131 -14.22 10.23 -4.83
C SER A 131 -14.51 9.66 -3.45
N MET A 132 -14.30 10.41 -2.36
CA MET A 132 -14.66 9.97 -1.01
C MET A 132 -16.16 9.70 -0.88
N PHE A 133 -17.02 10.59 -1.40
CA PHE A 133 -18.48 10.41 -1.36
C PHE A 133 -18.91 9.15 -2.13
N PHE A 134 -18.44 9.01 -3.36
CA PHE A 134 -18.77 7.85 -4.18
C PHE A 134 -18.13 6.55 -3.67
N ALA A 135 -16.91 6.60 -3.11
CA ALA A 135 -16.27 5.44 -2.52
C ALA A 135 -17.07 4.90 -1.34
N HIS A 136 -17.57 5.76 -0.45
CA HIS A 136 -18.42 5.33 0.67
C HIS A 136 -19.76 4.76 0.18
N ILE A 137 -20.38 5.37 -0.84
CA ILE A 137 -21.59 4.83 -1.47
C ILE A 137 -21.32 3.44 -2.06
N MET A 138 -20.24 3.30 -2.84
CA MET A 138 -19.90 2.04 -3.51
C MET A 138 -19.43 0.96 -2.52
N GLN A 139 -18.77 1.34 -1.43
CA GLN A 139 -18.37 0.42 -0.37
C GLN A 139 -19.56 -0.14 0.42
N VAL A 140 -20.71 0.56 0.39
CA VAL A 140 -21.99 0.05 0.93
C VAL A 140 -22.74 -0.72 -0.16
N ILE A 141 -22.85 -0.18 -1.36
CA ILE A 141 -23.66 -0.80 -2.43
C ILE A 141 -23.03 -2.11 -2.92
N ILE A 142 -21.72 -2.16 -3.19
CA ILE A 142 -21.07 -3.33 -3.79
C ILE A 142 -21.21 -4.55 -2.88
N PRO A 143 -20.80 -4.54 -1.59
CA PRO A 143 -21.03 -5.67 -0.71
C PRO A 143 -22.52 -5.97 -0.51
N GLY A 144 -23.36 -4.93 -0.39
CA GLY A 144 -24.81 -5.05 -0.26
C GLY A 144 -25.50 -5.79 -1.41
N VAL A 145 -24.93 -5.70 -2.60
CA VAL A 145 -25.44 -6.30 -3.84
C VAL A 145 -24.90 -7.71 -4.08
N TYR A 146 -23.70 -8.04 -3.59
CA TYR A 146 -23.09 -9.39 -3.68
C TYR A 146 -23.37 -10.27 -2.45
N GLY A 147 -24.50 -10.05 -1.75
CA GLY A 147 -24.93 -10.88 -0.60
C GLY A 147 -24.40 -10.46 0.77
N GLY A 148 -23.54 -9.43 0.84
CA GLY A 148 -23.14 -8.77 2.08
C GLY A 148 -24.20 -7.79 2.56
N ASN A 149 -25.35 -8.30 3.01
CA ASN A 149 -26.50 -7.50 3.39
C ASN A 149 -26.16 -6.48 4.51
N LEU A 150 -26.06 -5.19 4.16
CA LEU A 150 -25.73 -4.10 5.09
C LEU A 150 -26.88 -3.68 6.01
N ARG A 151 -28.09 -4.25 5.83
CA ARG A 151 -29.20 -4.05 6.77
C ARG A 151 -29.24 -5.07 7.92
N LEU A 152 -28.42 -6.14 7.90
CA LEU A 152 -28.49 -7.25 8.88
C LEU A 152 -27.13 -7.80 9.35
N GLY A 153 -26.02 -7.10 9.11
CA GLY A 153 -24.69 -7.57 9.50
C GLY A 153 -24.11 -8.53 8.47
N SER A 154 -23.13 -8.04 7.72
CA SER A 154 -22.36 -8.90 6.81
C SER A 154 -21.56 -9.90 7.64
N LEU A 155 -21.85 -11.19 7.49
CA LEU A 155 -21.10 -12.27 8.14
C LEU A 155 -19.61 -12.22 7.80
N VAL A 156 -19.23 -11.73 6.61
CA VAL A 156 -17.83 -11.61 6.19
C VAL A 156 -17.13 -10.46 6.92
N LEU A 157 -17.77 -9.28 6.99
CA LEU A 157 -17.21 -8.14 7.72
C LEU A 157 -17.21 -8.39 9.22
N ASN A 158 -18.22 -9.07 9.76
CA ASN A 158 -18.28 -9.41 11.17
C ASN A 158 -17.26 -10.50 11.52
N ALA A 159 -17.17 -11.59 10.74
CA ALA A 159 -16.19 -12.66 10.99
C ALA A 159 -14.73 -12.19 10.84
N ASP A 160 -14.45 -11.21 9.97
CA ASP A 160 -13.11 -10.64 9.84
C ASP A 160 -12.76 -9.63 10.96
N LEU A 161 -13.77 -9.06 11.64
CA LEU A 161 -13.62 -8.14 12.77
C LEU A 161 -13.70 -8.83 14.15
N ASP A 162 -14.11 -10.10 14.19
CA ASP A 162 -14.10 -10.93 15.39
C ASP A 162 -12.65 -11.25 15.85
N GLU A 163 -12.48 -11.71 17.09
CA GLU A 163 -11.17 -12.08 17.66
C GLU A 163 -10.46 -13.19 16.86
N ASP A 164 -11.23 -14.04 16.18
CA ASP A 164 -10.73 -15.09 15.28
C ASP A 164 -10.59 -14.62 13.82
N GLY A 165 -10.95 -13.37 13.55
CA GLY A 165 -10.95 -12.77 12.24
C GLY A 165 -9.54 -12.59 11.68
N TRP A 166 -9.40 -12.83 10.38
CA TRP A 166 -8.09 -12.80 9.73
C TRP A 166 -7.44 -11.41 9.79
N TRP A 167 -8.25 -10.34 9.85
CA TRP A 167 -7.74 -8.96 9.95
C TRP A 167 -7.25 -8.62 11.35
N TYR A 168 -7.96 -9.11 12.37
CA TYR A 168 -7.54 -9.01 13.76
C TYR A 168 -6.18 -9.68 13.94
N TRP A 169 -6.09 -10.96 13.58
CA TRP A 169 -4.86 -11.75 13.66
C TRP A 169 -3.70 -11.18 12.83
N SER A 170 -3.99 -10.56 11.68
CA SER A 170 -2.95 -10.00 10.80
C SER A 170 -2.17 -8.84 11.43
N LEU A 171 -2.72 -8.10 12.39
CA LEU A 171 -1.95 -7.08 13.10
C LEU A 171 -0.92 -7.75 14.03
N TRP A 172 -1.33 -8.80 14.74
CA TRP A 172 -0.59 -9.39 15.87
C TRP A 172 0.50 -10.37 15.45
N ASN A 173 0.31 -11.11 14.36
CA ASN A 173 1.31 -12.05 13.85
C ASN A 173 2.31 -11.42 12.86
N ARG A 174 2.21 -10.11 12.59
CA ARG A 174 3.09 -9.39 11.67
C ARG A 174 3.87 -8.26 12.35
N PRO A 175 5.10 -7.97 11.91
CA PRO A 175 5.92 -8.75 10.96
C PRO A 175 6.42 -10.07 11.56
N VAL A 176 6.36 -10.22 12.89
CA VAL A 176 6.76 -11.41 13.62
C VAL A 176 5.69 -11.77 14.65
N ASP A 177 5.47 -13.07 14.82
CA ASP A 177 4.61 -13.65 15.85
C ASP A 177 5.37 -13.77 17.19
N ALA A 178 5.86 -12.63 17.67
CA ALA A 178 6.60 -12.48 18.92
C ALA A 178 6.42 -11.06 19.46
N PRO A 179 6.65 -10.81 20.75
CA PRO A 179 6.69 -9.46 21.30
C PRO A 179 7.68 -8.56 20.55
N MET A 180 7.30 -7.31 20.27
CA MET A 180 8.18 -6.37 19.57
C MET A 180 9.44 -6.02 20.37
N SER A 181 9.43 -6.25 21.69
CA SER A 181 10.63 -6.15 22.53
C SER A 181 11.73 -7.14 22.13
N GLU A 182 11.36 -8.35 21.68
CA GLU A 182 12.31 -9.36 21.22
C GLU A 182 12.76 -9.08 19.78
N ALA A 183 11.86 -8.51 18.98
CA ALA A 183 12.15 -8.06 17.61
C ALA A 183 13.06 -6.82 17.55
N GLY A 184 13.18 -6.07 18.65
CA GLY A 184 13.82 -4.75 18.70
C GLY A 184 15.27 -4.74 18.18
N LEU A 185 16.06 -5.78 18.50
CA LEU A 185 17.43 -5.90 17.99
C LEU A 185 17.46 -6.04 16.46
N TYR A 186 16.59 -6.86 15.89
CA TYR A 186 16.49 -7.07 14.44
C TYR A 186 16.03 -5.80 13.73
N VAL A 187 15.08 -5.07 14.31
CA VAL A 187 14.64 -3.75 13.81
C VAL A 187 15.80 -2.75 13.82
N ALA A 188 16.57 -2.68 14.91
CA ALA A 188 17.73 -1.80 15.01
C ALA A 188 18.82 -2.15 13.99
N VAL A 189 19.11 -3.44 13.81
CA VAL A 189 20.07 -3.91 12.79
C VAL A 189 19.59 -3.55 11.39
N GLY A 190 18.31 -3.76 11.07
CA GLY A 190 17.73 -3.37 9.77
C GLY A 190 17.81 -1.86 9.53
N PHE A 191 17.52 -1.04 10.54
CA PHE A 191 17.67 0.41 10.46
C PHE A 191 19.12 0.84 10.21
N ILE A 192 20.07 0.32 11.01
CA ILE A 192 21.50 0.62 10.86
C ILE A 192 21.98 0.19 9.47
N PHE A 193 21.59 -1.01 9.02
CA PHE A 193 21.90 -1.49 7.69
C PHE A 193 21.41 -0.53 6.60
N MET A 194 20.15 -0.09 6.66
CA MET A 194 19.61 0.85 5.67
C MET A 194 20.35 2.20 5.67
N VAL A 195 20.66 2.75 6.85
CA VAL A 195 21.39 4.03 6.98
C VAL A 195 22.82 3.91 6.44
N VAL A 196 23.54 2.86 6.85
CA VAL A 196 24.93 2.61 6.43
C VAL A 196 24.98 2.35 4.92
N MET A 197 24.13 1.47 4.40
CA MET A 197 24.09 1.17 2.97
C MET A 197 23.71 2.41 2.14
N ARG A 198 22.76 3.22 2.64
CA ARG A 198 22.39 4.47 1.97
C ARG A 198 23.56 5.44 1.95
N TYR A 199 24.29 5.56 3.04
CA TYR A 199 25.52 6.35 3.08
C TYR A 199 26.56 5.81 2.08
N LEU A 200 26.80 4.50 2.05
CA LEU A 200 27.75 3.86 1.13
C LEU A 200 27.36 4.08 -0.33
N THR A 201 26.08 4.00 -0.71
CA THR A 201 25.63 4.32 -2.08
C THR A 201 25.89 5.77 -2.50
N THR A 202 26.02 6.72 -1.55
CA THR A 202 26.41 8.10 -1.89
C THR A 202 27.93 8.26 -2.08
N ARG A 203 28.72 7.28 -1.62
CA ARG A 203 30.19 7.25 -1.74
C ARG A 203 30.68 6.34 -2.86
N ILE A 204 29.97 5.25 -3.11
CA ILE A 204 30.33 4.18 -4.03
C ILE A 204 29.25 4.13 -5.11
N LEU A 205 29.56 4.70 -6.28
CA LEU A 205 28.60 4.88 -7.39
C LEU A 205 28.01 3.55 -7.92
N TRP A 206 28.76 2.45 -7.82
CA TRP A 206 28.36 1.15 -8.36
C TRP A 206 27.50 0.31 -7.41
N LEU A 207 27.32 0.77 -6.17
CA LEU A 207 26.59 0.01 -5.15
C LEU A 207 25.07 0.18 -5.38
N PRO A 208 24.27 -0.91 -5.39
CA PRO A 208 22.84 -0.82 -5.68
C PRO A 208 22.09 -0.05 -4.58
N ASP A 209 21.03 0.70 -4.94
CA ASP A 209 20.20 1.42 -3.97
C ASP A 209 19.65 0.42 -2.93
N PRO A 210 19.91 0.62 -1.61
CA PRO A 210 19.43 -0.28 -0.58
C PRO A 210 17.90 -0.38 -0.53
N LEU A 211 17.15 0.53 -1.16
CA LEU A 211 15.70 0.40 -1.26
C LEU A 211 15.24 -0.90 -1.93
N VAL A 212 16.08 -1.51 -2.77
CA VAL A 212 15.78 -2.81 -3.39
C VAL A 212 15.64 -3.92 -2.34
N THR A 213 16.31 -3.81 -1.19
CA THR A 213 16.20 -4.83 -0.13
C THR A 213 14.82 -4.87 0.50
N ILE A 214 14.09 -3.74 0.49
CA ILE A 214 12.69 -3.70 0.94
C ILE A 214 11.86 -4.66 0.10
N VAL A 215 11.97 -4.59 -1.22
CA VAL A 215 11.21 -5.47 -2.13
C VAL A 215 11.70 -6.92 -2.02
N ALA A 216 13.01 -7.12 -1.89
CA ALA A 216 13.61 -8.45 -1.85
C ALA A 216 13.27 -9.24 -0.57
N TRP A 217 13.17 -8.56 0.58
CA TRP A 217 12.88 -9.19 1.87
C TRP A 217 11.43 -9.04 2.31
N ASP A 218 10.61 -8.37 1.52
CA ASP A 218 9.19 -8.30 1.76
C ASP A 218 8.53 -9.66 1.55
N TRP A 219 7.50 -9.90 2.36
CA TRP A 219 6.72 -11.13 2.31
C TRP A 219 6.02 -11.30 0.95
N GLU A 220 5.43 -10.23 0.39
CA GLU A 220 4.76 -10.31 -0.92
C GLU A 220 5.76 -10.51 -2.06
N GLY A 221 6.88 -9.79 -2.04
CA GLY A 221 7.94 -9.93 -3.05
C GLY A 221 8.49 -11.36 -3.12
N SER A 222 8.67 -11.99 -1.97
CA SER A 222 9.09 -13.38 -1.86
C SER A 222 7.99 -14.36 -2.28
N LEU A 223 6.76 -14.16 -1.82
CA LEU A 223 5.61 -15.04 -2.12
C LEU A 223 5.27 -15.08 -3.61
N HIS A 224 5.28 -13.92 -4.27
CA HIS A 224 4.99 -13.80 -5.70
C HIS A 224 6.17 -14.19 -6.59
N GLY A 225 7.33 -14.51 -6.01
CA GLY A 225 8.52 -14.88 -6.77
C GLY A 225 9.05 -13.73 -7.63
N VAL A 226 8.91 -12.47 -7.17
CA VAL A 226 9.35 -11.28 -7.92
C VAL A 226 10.83 -11.37 -8.26
N TRP A 227 11.64 -11.99 -7.40
CA TRP A 227 13.06 -12.26 -7.64
C TRP A 227 13.30 -13.14 -8.88
N PHE A 228 12.43 -14.13 -9.12
CA PHE A 228 12.56 -15.05 -10.25
C PHE A 228 12.18 -14.34 -11.56
N VAL A 229 11.10 -13.56 -11.53
CA VAL A 229 10.70 -12.73 -12.68
C VAL A 229 11.80 -11.73 -13.02
N ALA A 230 12.35 -11.03 -12.02
CA ALA A 230 13.45 -10.10 -12.21
C ALA A 230 14.72 -10.76 -12.79
N LEU A 231 15.01 -12.01 -12.38
CA LEU A 231 16.11 -12.79 -12.93
C LEU A 231 15.86 -13.13 -14.41
N VAL A 232 14.66 -13.62 -14.74
CA VAL A 232 14.27 -13.95 -16.12
C VAL A 232 14.31 -12.71 -17.00
N ASP A 233 13.74 -11.59 -16.55
CA ASP A 233 13.77 -10.31 -17.26
C ASP A 233 15.21 -9.82 -17.46
N GLY A 234 16.08 -10.01 -16.46
CA GLY A 234 17.51 -9.71 -16.56
C GLY A 234 18.20 -10.54 -17.64
N ILE A 235 17.93 -11.84 -17.70
CA ILE A 235 18.47 -12.74 -18.74
C ILE A 235 17.96 -12.33 -20.12
N VAL A 236 16.65 -12.12 -20.27
CA VAL A 236 16.02 -11.70 -21.52
C VAL A 236 16.60 -10.37 -22.01
N LYS A 237 16.69 -9.38 -21.12
CA LYS A 237 17.28 -8.07 -21.43
C LYS A 237 18.75 -8.19 -21.82
N TYR A 238 19.53 -9.00 -21.11
CA TYR A 238 20.93 -9.27 -21.46
C TYR A 238 21.05 -9.88 -22.87
N LEU A 239 20.22 -10.87 -23.20
CA LEU A 239 20.23 -11.50 -24.52
C LEU A 239 19.84 -10.53 -25.63
N ILE A 240 18.80 -9.71 -25.42
CA ILE A 240 18.37 -8.68 -26.38
C ILE A 240 19.52 -7.69 -26.65
N LEU A 241 20.15 -7.18 -25.59
CA LEU A 241 21.24 -6.23 -25.72
C LEU A 241 22.50 -6.86 -26.33
N LYS A 242 22.77 -8.13 -26.06
CA LYS A 242 23.92 -8.86 -26.62
C LYS A 242 23.74 -9.17 -28.11
N ILE A 243 22.54 -9.56 -28.53
CA ILE A 243 22.26 -9.99 -29.90
C ILE A 243 21.98 -8.78 -30.82
N GLY A 244 21.14 -7.86 -30.37
CA GLY A 244 20.64 -6.75 -31.20
C GLY A 244 21.12 -5.36 -30.78
N GLY A 245 21.89 -5.25 -29.70
CA GLY A 245 22.34 -3.96 -29.18
C GLY A 245 21.20 -3.11 -28.62
N SER A 246 21.52 -1.85 -28.31
CA SER A 246 20.54 -0.86 -27.82
C SER A 246 19.47 -0.53 -28.85
N LYS A 247 19.80 -0.57 -30.15
CA LYS A 247 18.87 -0.25 -31.24
C LYS A 247 17.68 -1.22 -31.30
N LEU A 248 17.93 -2.53 -31.17
CA LEU A 248 16.84 -3.52 -31.13
C LEU A 248 15.95 -3.31 -29.89
N TYR A 249 16.57 -3.03 -28.74
CA TYR A 249 15.84 -2.79 -27.50
C TYR A 249 14.89 -1.60 -27.62
N GLU A 250 15.38 -0.45 -28.09
CA GLU A 250 14.60 0.78 -28.17
C GLU A 250 13.55 0.75 -29.30
N GLU A 251 13.92 0.27 -30.50
CA GLU A 251 13.02 0.36 -31.67
C GLU A 251 11.97 -0.74 -31.72
N LYS A 252 12.21 -1.91 -31.10
CA LYS A 252 11.33 -3.09 -31.21
C LYS A 252 10.80 -3.55 -29.87
N VAL A 253 11.67 -3.73 -28.89
CA VAL A 253 11.28 -4.33 -27.60
C VAL A 253 10.45 -3.37 -26.76
N VAL A 254 10.86 -2.10 -26.65
CA VAL A 254 10.10 -1.10 -25.89
C VAL A 254 8.67 -0.92 -26.44
N PRO A 255 8.44 -0.73 -27.75
CA PRO A 255 7.08 -0.69 -28.30
C PRO A 255 6.30 -1.99 -28.10
N PHE A 256 6.95 -3.15 -28.23
CA PHE A 256 6.32 -4.45 -27.98
C PHE A 256 5.81 -4.58 -26.54
N ILE A 257 6.66 -4.25 -25.55
CA ILE A 257 6.26 -4.26 -24.14
C ILE A 257 5.16 -3.22 -23.88
N GLY A 258 5.24 -2.04 -24.48
CA GLY A 258 4.17 -1.03 -24.41
C GLY A 258 2.83 -1.57 -24.92
N GLY A 259 2.84 -2.29 -26.04
CA GLY A 259 1.67 -2.98 -26.57
C GLY A 259 1.14 -4.08 -25.65
N PHE A 260 2.03 -4.85 -25.02
CA PHE A 260 1.67 -5.88 -24.05
C PHE A 260 0.96 -5.27 -22.82
N ILE A 261 1.53 -4.21 -22.24
CA ILE A 261 0.94 -3.48 -21.11
C ILE A 261 -0.44 -2.93 -21.46
N LEU A 262 -0.56 -2.28 -22.63
CA LEU A 262 -1.84 -1.75 -23.10
C LEU A 262 -2.87 -2.87 -23.32
N GLY A 263 -2.45 -4.00 -23.90
CA GLY A 263 -3.29 -5.17 -24.11
C GLY A 263 -3.85 -5.72 -22.81
N THR A 264 -3.01 -5.89 -21.78
CA THR A 264 -3.47 -6.31 -20.44
C THR A 264 -4.45 -5.32 -19.83
N ALA A 265 -4.19 -4.01 -19.94
CA ALA A 265 -5.11 -3.00 -19.40
C ALA A 265 -6.50 -3.04 -20.08
N LEU A 266 -6.53 -3.20 -21.41
CA LEU A 266 -7.77 -3.31 -22.17
C LEU A 266 -8.51 -4.63 -21.91
N GLU A 267 -7.78 -5.73 -21.74
CA GLU A 267 -8.35 -7.03 -21.39
C GLU A 267 -9.04 -6.98 -20.02
N VAL A 268 -8.38 -6.44 -18.99
CA VAL A 268 -8.98 -6.29 -17.64
C VAL A 268 -10.22 -5.41 -17.68
N LEU A 269 -10.18 -4.30 -18.44
CA LEU A 269 -11.33 -3.42 -18.60
C LEU A 269 -12.49 -4.14 -19.30
N ALA A 270 -12.21 -4.87 -20.38
CA ALA A 270 -13.20 -5.65 -21.11
C ALA A 270 -13.79 -6.75 -20.23
N ALA A 271 -12.96 -7.51 -19.52
CA ALA A 271 -13.39 -8.56 -18.59
C ALA A 271 -14.29 -7.99 -17.49
N ALA A 272 -13.94 -6.83 -16.91
CA ALA A 272 -14.77 -6.16 -15.93
C ALA A 272 -16.14 -5.76 -16.51
N MET A 273 -16.18 -5.16 -17.70
CA MET A 273 -17.45 -4.80 -18.38
C MET A 273 -18.29 -6.04 -18.70
N LEU A 274 -17.67 -7.09 -19.24
CA LEU A 274 -18.32 -8.34 -19.61
C LEU A 274 -18.88 -9.08 -18.38
N PHE A 275 -18.18 -9.03 -17.24
CA PHE A 275 -18.67 -9.59 -16.00
C PHE A 275 -20.03 -8.97 -15.60
N PHE A 276 -20.17 -7.64 -15.70
CA PHE A 276 -21.43 -6.96 -15.43
C PHE A 276 -22.56 -7.29 -16.43
N VAL A 277 -22.21 -7.68 -17.65
CA VAL A 277 -23.18 -8.01 -18.72
C VAL A 277 -23.62 -9.47 -18.64
N PHE A 278 -22.69 -10.41 -18.44
CA PHE A 278 -22.95 -11.85 -18.51
C PHE A 278 -23.30 -12.51 -17.18
N PHE A 279 -22.95 -11.86 -16.06
CA PHE A 279 -23.40 -12.28 -14.73
C PHE A 279 -24.34 -11.22 -14.15
N PRO A 280 -25.51 -10.97 -14.79
CA PRO A 280 -26.53 -10.14 -14.17
C PRO A 280 -26.98 -10.84 -12.89
N GLN A 281 -27.08 -10.06 -11.83
CA GLN A 281 -27.33 -10.56 -10.47
C GLN A 281 -28.62 -11.37 -10.42
N ALA A 282 -28.57 -12.53 -9.74
CA ALA A 282 -29.78 -13.18 -9.27
C ALA A 282 -30.45 -12.23 -8.28
N ALA A 283 -31.66 -11.77 -8.64
CA ALA A 283 -32.48 -10.87 -7.85
C ALA A 283 -32.89 -11.47 -6.50
#